data_AF-A0A8A3SAV6-F1
#
_entry.id   AF-A0A8A3SAV6-F1
#
_cell.length_a   1.000
_cell.length_b   1.000
_cell.length_c   1.000
_cell.angle_alpha   90.00
_cell.angle_beta   90.00
_cell.angle_gamma   90.00
#
_symmetry.space_group_name_H-M   'P 1'
#
loop_
_entity.id
_entity.type
_entity.pdbx_description
1 polymer ?
#
loop_
_entity_poly.entity_id
_entity_poly.type
_entity_poly.pdbx_seq_one_letter_code
_entity_poly.pdbx_strand_id
1 'polypeptide(L)'
;MEGSDDETRRVLAFLGAERRLAGRFSLPAEAFLPVFFSLRFGGAWSYATEGFRAVSVVKKTTVYEDEGRGTTIEEVYLLVDPVVLSEEGAVARLEKCGEEPERLLVVRPSRVRLKFRRGVRVRVDPARREISAEEVAGNVLVFEGSAAFTFAHEMEHLEEREVSGRRLWEFRFV
;
A
#
# COMPACT_ATOMS: atom_id res chain seq x y z
N MET A 1 -29.29 25.38 -3.71
CA MET A 1 -27.88 25.73 -3.94
C MET A 1 -27.07 25.70 -2.62
N GLU A 2 -27.48 24.90 -1.63
CA GLU A 2 -26.81 24.83 -0.30
C GLU A 2 -25.94 23.57 -0.12
N GLY A 3 -26.04 22.58 -1.01
CA GLY A 3 -25.24 21.33 -0.93
C GLY A 3 -23.79 21.45 -1.42
N SER A 4 -23.51 22.37 -2.37
CA SER A 4 -22.20 22.49 -3.02
C SER A 4 -21.13 23.12 -2.12
N ASP A 5 -21.52 24.09 -1.30
CA ASP A 5 -20.59 24.81 -0.43
C ASP A 5 -20.16 23.97 0.77
N ASP A 6 -21.06 23.17 1.34
CA ASP A 6 -20.75 22.27 2.45
C ASP A 6 -19.88 21.09 2.00
N GLU A 7 -20.17 20.50 0.84
CA GLU A 7 -19.32 19.47 0.24
C GLU A 7 -17.90 20.00 -0.03
N THR A 8 -17.81 21.18 -0.64
CA THR A 8 -16.52 21.85 -0.90
C THR A 8 -15.73 22.05 0.39
N ARG A 9 -16.38 22.52 1.46
CA ARG A 9 -15.73 22.69 2.78
C ARG A 9 -15.23 21.37 3.35
N ARG A 10 -15.99 20.28 3.23
CA ARG A 10 -15.59 18.95 3.71
C ARG A 10 -14.38 18.42 2.92
N VAL A 11 -14.38 18.58 1.60
CA VAL A 11 -13.24 18.18 0.74
C VAL A 11 -11.98 18.99 1.12
N LEU A 12 -12.09 20.31 1.27
CA LEU A 12 -10.97 21.14 1.69
C LEU A 12 -10.45 20.79 3.09
N ALA A 13 -11.35 20.49 4.03
CA ALA A 13 -10.97 20.05 5.38
C ALA A 13 -10.21 18.71 5.35
N PHE A 14 -10.64 17.77 4.51
CA PHE A 14 -9.99 16.48 4.31
C PHE A 14 -8.59 16.65 3.70
N LEU A 15 -8.44 17.42 2.63
CA LEU A 15 -7.13 17.74 2.04
C LEU A 15 -6.20 18.45 3.05
N GLY A 16 -6.77 19.33 3.88
CA GLY A 16 -6.03 19.96 4.98
C GLY A 16 -5.56 18.94 6.03
N ALA A 17 -6.35 17.91 6.31
CA ALA A 17 -5.97 16.84 7.24
C ALA A 17 -4.84 15.96 6.68
N GLU A 18 -4.89 15.60 5.39
CA GLU A 18 -3.80 14.90 4.70
C GLU A 18 -2.48 15.68 4.77
N ARG A 19 -2.53 16.99 4.51
CA ARG A 19 -1.34 17.85 4.61
C ARG A 19 -0.77 17.90 6.04
N ARG A 20 -1.64 17.99 7.05
CA ARG A 20 -1.22 17.98 8.47
C ARG A 20 -0.64 16.64 8.88
N LEU A 21 -1.12 15.54 8.32
CA LEU A 21 -0.63 14.19 8.61
C LEU A 21 0.87 14.07 8.30
N ALA A 22 1.32 14.52 7.13
CA ALA A 22 2.73 14.49 6.77
C ALA A 22 3.60 15.29 7.75
N GLY A 23 3.15 16.49 8.13
CA GLY A 23 3.83 17.34 9.11
C GLY A 23 3.98 16.70 10.48
N ARG A 24 2.98 15.93 10.93
CA ARG A 24 3.01 15.21 12.22
C ARG A 24 4.16 14.22 12.34
N PHE A 25 4.61 13.62 11.23
CA PHE A 25 5.69 12.63 11.23
C PHE A 25 7.05 13.20 10.79
N SER A 26 7.13 14.51 10.56
CA SER A 26 8.34 15.20 10.06
C SER A 26 8.87 14.55 8.78
N LEU A 27 7.97 14.18 7.87
CA LEU A 27 8.30 13.66 6.55
C LEU A 27 7.90 14.67 5.47
N PRO A 28 8.59 14.71 4.32
CA PRO A 28 8.12 15.46 3.16
C PRO A 28 6.70 15.05 2.79
N ALA A 29 5.86 16.02 2.37
CA ALA A 29 4.47 15.73 1.98
C ALA A 29 4.39 14.70 0.84
N GLU A 30 5.34 14.77 -0.09
CA GLU A 30 5.48 13.84 -1.23
C GLU A 30 5.71 12.39 -0.79
N ALA A 31 6.36 12.17 0.36
CA ALA A 31 6.55 10.82 0.89
C ALA A 31 5.23 10.13 1.25
N PHE A 32 4.14 10.89 1.46
CA PHE A 32 2.82 10.34 1.72
C PHE A 32 1.98 10.09 0.46
N LEU A 33 2.46 10.45 -0.75
CA LEU A 33 1.71 10.19 -1.99
C LEU A 33 1.27 8.72 -2.13
N PRO A 34 2.14 7.71 -1.88
CA PRO A 34 1.72 6.31 -1.92
C PRO A 34 0.56 6.00 -0.97
N VAL A 35 0.57 6.56 0.26
CA VAL A 35 -0.53 6.37 1.22
C VAL A 35 -1.81 6.98 0.70
N PHE A 36 -1.76 8.22 0.20
CA PHE A 36 -2.96 8.89 -0.29
C PHE A 36 -3.56 8.18 -1.51
N PHE A 37 -2.72 7.60 -2.38
CA PHE A 37 -3.20 6.76 -3.47
C PHE A 37 -3.78 5.43 -2.98
N SER A 38 -3.15 4.76 -2.01
CA SER A 38 -3.75 3.58 -1.37
C SER A 38 -5.12 3.88 -0.76
N LEU A 39 -5.29 5.02 -0.10
CA LEU A 39 -6.56 5.42 0.51
C LEU A 39 -7.66 5.72 -0.53
N ARG A 40 -7.30 6.30 -1.68
CA ARG A 40 -8.25 6.72 -2.72
C ARG A 40 -8.58 5.63 -3.74
N PHE A 41 -7.57 4.87 -4.15
CA PHE A 41 -7.63 3.94 -5.27
C PHE A 41 -7.42 2.48 -4.85
N GLY A 42 -7.10 2.25 -3.57
CA GLY A 42 -6.73 0.93 -3.07
C GLY A 42 -5.34 0.50 -3.54
N GLY A 43 -4.94 -0.70 -3.12
CA GLY A 43 -3.66 -1.29 -3.54
C GLY A 43 -2.43 -0.68 -2.87
N ALA A 44 -1.29 -1.29 -3.16
CA ALA A 44 0.02 -0.76 -2.82
C ALA A 44 0.47 0.23 -3.89
N TRP A 45 1.35 1.15 -3.51
CA TRP A 45 1.91 2.16 -4.40
C TRP A 45 3.36 2.44 -4.02
N SER A 46 4.13 2.89 -4.99
CA SER A 46 5.50 3.33 -4.80
C SER A 46 5.70 4.73 -5.39
N TYR A 47 6.69 5.43 -4.85
CA TYR A 47 7.09 6.75 -5.33
C TYR A 47 8.59 6.94 -5.08
N ALA A 48 9.30 7.47 -6.07
CA ALA A 48 10.72 7.75 -5.99
C ALA A 48 11.01 9.19 -6.41
N THR A 49 11.98 9.79 -5.72
CA THR A 49 12.63 11.06 -6.10
C THR A 49 14.14 10.84 -6.05
N GLU A 50 14.93 11.85 -6.43
CA GLU A 50 16.38 11.82 -6.23
C GLU A 50 16.77 11.72 -4.73
N GLY A 51 15.90 12.16 -3.81
CA GLY A 51 16.22 12.26 -2.39
C GLY A 51 15.72 11.10 -1.52
N PHE A 52 14.68 10.37 -1.93
CA PHE A 52 14.13 9.24 -1.18
C PHE A 52 13.23 8.36 -2.04
N ARG A 53 12.99 7.14 -1.54
CA ARG A 53 11.98 6.20 -2.05
C ARG A 53 10.92 5.95 -0.98
N ALA A 54 9.67 5.77 -1.41
CA ALA A 54 8.56 5.50 -0.51
C ALA A 54 7.66 4.41 -1.09
N VAL A 55 7.19 3.50 -0.23
CA VAL A 55 6.23 2.44 -0.59
C VAL A 55 5.08 2.45 0.41
N SER A 56 3.84 2.34 -0.08
CA SER A 56 2.69 1.97 0.72
C SER A 56 2.33 0.50 0.52
N VAL A 57 2.11 -0.23 1.61
CA VAL A 57 1.65 -1.64 1.58
C VAL A 57 0.36 -1.74 2.36
N VAL A 58 -0.69 -2.29 1.74
CA VAL A 58 -2.00 -2.45 2.38
C VAL A 58 -2.16 -3.86 2.92
N LYS A 59 -2.41 -3.95 4.22
CA LYS A 59 -2.86 -5.17 4.89
C LYS A 59 -4.33 -5.03 5.25
N LYS A 60 -5.14 -5.99 4.82
CA LYS A 60 -6.57 -6.04 5.13
C LYS A 60 -6.83 -7.10 6.18
N THR A 61 -7.64 -6.78 7.18
CA THR A 61 -8.08 -7.73 8.21
C THR A 61 -9.57 -7.59 8.41
N THR A 62 -10.31 -8.63 8.06
CA THR A 62 -11.76 -8.68 8.28
C THR A 62 -12.04 -9.28 9.65
N VAL A 63 -12.73 -8.53 10.50
CA VAL A 63 -13.26 -9.00 11.77
C VAL A 63 -14.73 -9.32 11.56
N TYR A 64 -15.09 -10.60 11.70
CA TYR A 64 -16.47 -11.06 11.60
C TYR A 64 -17.15 -10.96 12.98
N GLU A 65 -18.34 -10.39 13.00
CA GLU A 65 -19.16 -10.22 14.21
C GLU A 65 -20.21 -11.34 14.32
N ASP A 66 -20.67 -11.87 13.19
CA ASP A 66 -21.59 -13.01 13.08
C ASP A 66 -21.44 -13.73 11.71
N GLU A 67 -22.32 -14.69 11.40
CA GLU A 67 -22.34 -15.38 10.11
C GLU A 67 -22.72 -14.42 8.97
N GLY A 68 -21.70 -13.90 8.30
CA GLY A 68 -21.83 -13.09 7.09
C GLY A 68 -21.75 -11.58 7.32
N ARG A 69 -21.68 -11.10 8.56
CA ARG A 69 -21.36 -9.68 8.85
C ARG A 69 -19.97 -9.53 9.44
N GLY A 70 -19.23 -8.57 8.91
CA GLY A 70 -17.93 -8.21 9.40
C GLY A 70 -17.46 -6.89 8.82
N THR A 71 -16.46 -6.31 9.47
CA THR A 71 -15.81 -5.08 9.02
C THR A 71 -14.38 -5.38 8.62
N THR A 72 -13.98 -4.93 7.44
CA THR A 72 -12.59 -4.97 6.99
C THR A 72 -11.88 -3.71 7.45
N ILE A 73 -10.89 -3.89 8.32
CA ILE A 73 -9.92 -2.85 8.67
C ILE A 73 -8.79 -2.90 7.65
N GLU A 74 -8.40 -1.73 7.15
CA GLU A 74 -7.24 -1.58 6.27
C GLU A 74 -6.12 -0.88 7.02
N GLU A 75 -4.95 -1.53 7.08
CA GLU A 75 -3.71 -0.94 7.55
C GLU A 75 -2.81 -0.63 6.35
N VAL A 76 -2.57 0.64 6.10
CA VAL A 76 -1.64 1.11 5.07
C VAL A 76 -0.31 1.46 5.74
N TYR A 77 0.73 0.69 5.42
CA TYR A 77 2.08 0.92 5.92
C TYR A 77 2.85 1.79 4.92
N LEU A 78 3.19 3.02 5.30
CA LEU A 78 4.19 3.83 4.60
C LEU A 78 5.58 3.43 5.07
N LEU A 79 6.47 3.10 4.14
CA LEU A 79 7.85 2.76 4.39
C LEU A 79 8.74 3.67 3.55
N VAL A 80 9.58 4.45 4.21
CA VAL A 80 10.53 5.36 3.56
C VAL A 80 11.91 4.71 3.52
N ASP A 81 12.52 4.72 2.34
CA ASP A 81 13.77 4.05 1.98
C ASP A 81 13.80 2.59 2.44
N PRO A 82 12.81 1.76 2.02
CA PRO A 82 12.80 0.35 2.35
C PRO A 82 13.94 -0.40 1.65
N VAL A 83 14.51 -1.37 2.36
CA VAL A 83 15.56 -2.28 1.88
C VAL A 83 15.17 -3.70 2.25
N VAL A 84 15.13 -4.60 1.26
CA VAL A 84 14.89 -6.02 1.49
C VAL A 84 16.10 -6.62 2.20
N LEU A 85 15.86 -7.28 3.34
CA LEU A 85 16.89 -8.00 4.09
C LEU A 85 16.92 -9.49 3.73
N SER A 86 15.75 -10.10 3.57
CA SER A 86 15.61 -11.49 3.16
C SER A 86 14.24 -11.78 2.57
N GLU A 87 14.19 -12.77 1.69
CA GLU A 87 12.97 -13.27 1.04
C GLU A 87 12.88 -14.78 1.23
N GLU A 88 11.67 -15.26 1.48
CA GLU A 88 11.38 -16.69 1.69
C GLU A 88 10.16 -17.11 0.85
N GLY A 89 10.24 -18.33 0.32
CA GLY A 89 9.17 -18.95 -0.47
C GLY A 89 9.09 -18.46 -1.91
N ALA A 90 8.26 -19.15 -2.71
CA ALA A 90 8.01 -18.84 -4.11
C ALA A 90 6.55 -19.17 -4.44
N VAL A 91 5.74 -18.14 -4.63
CA VAL A 91 4.30 -18.26 -4.87
C VAL A 91 3.97 -17.74 -6.26
N ALA A 92 3.49 -18.63 -7.12
CA ALA A 92 2.98 -18.29 -8.43
C ALA A 92 1.61 -17.60 -8.31
N ARG A 93 1.46 -16.43 -8.92
CA ARG A 93 0.21 -15.65 -8.87
C ARG A 93 0.03 -14.77 -10.10
N LEU A 94 -1.21 -14.35 -10.32
CA LEU A 94 -1.56 -13.41 -11.39
C LEU A 94 -1.66 -11.99 -10.84
N GLU A 95 -0.86 -11.08 -11.38
CA GLU A 95 -0.82 -9.65 -11.00
C GLU A 95 -1.13 -8.76 -12.19
N LYS A 96 -1.78 -7.62 -11.95
CA LYS A 96 -1.95 -6.56 -12.95
C LYS A 96 -1.08 -5.38 -12.52
N CYS A 97 -0.17 -4.96 -13.39
CA CYS A 97 0.50 -3.66 -13.27
C CYS A 97 -0.36 -2.60 -13.97
N GLY A 98 -0.32 -1.34 -13.51
CA GLY A 98 -1.02 -0.24 -14.17
C GLY A 98 -0.57 0.00 -15.61
N GLU A 99 0.70 -0.30 -15.91
CA GLU A 99 1.32 -0.13 -17.23
C GLU A 99 1.04 -1.31 -18.18
N GLU A 100 0.70 -2.48 -17.64
CA GLU A 100 0.45 -3.67 -18.43
C GLU A 100 -1.04 -3.80 -18.80
N PRO A 101 -1.38 -4.09 -20.07
CA PRO A 101 -2.77 -4.22 -20.50
C PRO A 101 -3.46 -5.43 -19.89
N GLU A 102 -2.71 -6.46 -19.51
CA GLU A 102 -3.22 -7.71 -18.97
C GLU A 102 -2.49 -8.17 -17.70
N ARG A 103 -3.04 -9.21 -17.07
CA ARG A 103 -2.41 -9.83 -15.90
C ARG A 103 -1.26 -10.72 -16.35
N LEU A 104 -0.16 -10.66 -15.61
CA LEU A 104 0.99 -11.53 -15.78
C LEU A 104 1.04 -12.59 -14.68
N LEU A 105 1.48 -13.79 -15.04
CA LEU A 105 1.92 -14.80 -14.09
C LEU A 105 3.32 -14.43 -13.60
N VAL A 106 3.40 -14.12 -12.32
CA VAL A 106 4.65 -13.78 -11.63
C VAL A 106 4.88 -14.76 -10.48
N VAL A 107 6.12 -14.81 -10.00
CA VAL A 107 6.49 -15.53 -8.78
C VAL A 107 6.92 -14.51 -7.74
N ARG A 108 6.31 -14.55 -6.57
CA ARG A 108 6.62 -13.64 -5.46
C ARG A 108 7.04 -14.41 -4.20
N PRO A 109 7.86 -13.81 -3.33
CA PRO A 109 8.15 -14.40 -2.03
C PRO A 109 6.88 -14.43 -1.17
N SER A 110 6.64 -15.54 -0.47
CA SER A 110 5.53 -15.63 0.49
C SER A 110 5.77 -14.79 1.74
N ARG A 111 7.03 -14.43 2.00
CA ARG A 111 7.46 -13.66 3.14
C ARG A 111 8.67 -12.80 2.80
N VAL A 112 8.61 -11.54 3.24
CA VAL A 112 9.70 -10.57 3.04
C VAL A 112 10.03 -9.92 4.37
N ARG A 113 11.31 -9.98 4.76
CA ARG A 113 11.85 -9.21 5.87
C ARG A 113 12.56 -8.00 5.31
N LEU A 114 12.24 -6.82 5.82
CA LEU A 114 12.76 -5.56 5.30
C LEU A 114 13.17 -4.62 6.44
N LYS A 115 14.06 -3.69 6.12
CA LYS A 115 14.42 -2.53 6.94
C LYS A 115 13.93 -1.27 6.25
N PHE A 116 13.61 -0.22 7.02
CA PHE A 116 13.21 1.08 6.48
C PHE A 116 13.82 2.21 7.33
N ARG A 117 13.88 3.42 6.79
CA ARG A 117 14.38 4.59 7.52
C ARG A 117 13.31 5.19 8.44
N ARG A 118 12.08 5.35 7.94
CA ARG A 118 10.91 5.82 8.69
C ARG A 118 9.68 5.02 8.26
N GLY A 119 8.80 4.72 9.22
CA GLY A 119 7.60 3.93 8.97
C GLY A 119 6.38 4.56 9.62
N VAL A 120 5.27 4.63 8.90
CA VAL A 120 3.98 5.12 9.43
C VAL A 120 2.91 4.09 9.12
N ARG A 121 2.11 3.70 10.12
CA ARG A 121 0.93 2.86 9.94
C ARG A 121 -0.31 3.74 9.95
N VAL A 122 -1.08 3.71 8.87
CA VAL A 122 -2.39 4.36 8.77
C VAL A 122 -3.47 3.29 8.85
N ARG A 123 -4.35 3.38 9.85
CA ARG A 123 -5.46 2.46 10.06
C ARG A 123 -6.76 3.12 9.63
N VAL A 124 -7.48 2.49 8.72
CA VAL A 124 -8.81 2.88 8.25
C VAL A 124 -9.84 1.94 8.87
N ASP A 125 -10.79 2.53 9.59
CA ASP A 125 -11.89 1.82 10.24
C ASP A 125 -13.22 2.26 9.61
N PRO A 126 -13.76 1.50 8.65
CA PRO A 126 -14.99 1.87 7.94
C PRO A 126 -16.22 1.93 8.85
N ALA A 127 -16.29 1.08 9.89
CA ALA A 127 -17.41 1.05 10.82
C ALA A 127 -17.47 2.35 11.63
N ARG A 128 -16.32 2.83 12.09
CA ARG A 128 -16.19 4.10 12.83
C ARG A 128 -16.10 5.33 11.93
N ARG A 129 -15.84 5.14 10.63
CA ARG A 129 -15.51 6.20 9.64
C ARG A 129 -14.29 7.02 10.08
N GLU A 130 -13.32 6.34 10.68
CA GLU A 130 -12.13 6.95 11.26
C GLU A 130 -10.87 6.53 10.49
N ILE A 131 -9.96 7.50 10.31
CA ILE A 131 -8.61 7.26 9.84
C ILE A 131 -7.67 7.71 10.96
N SER A 132 -6.80 6.81 11.40
CA SER A 132 -5.80 7.06 12.43
C SER A 132 -4.42 6.73 11.90
N ALA A 133 -3.40 7.35 12.47
CA ALA A 133 -2.03 7.14 12.04
C ALA A 133 -1.07 7.23 13.22
N GLU A 134 -0.05 6.39 13.17
CA GLU A 134 1.00 6.29 14.16
C GLU A 134 2.33 5.86 13.52
N GLU A 135 3.43 6.09 14.24
CA GLU A 135 4.75 5.66 13.80
C GLU A 135 4.91 4.16 14.03
N VAL A 136 5.51 3.47 13.06
CA VAL A 136 5.85 2.05 13.23
C VAL A 136 7.01 1.95 14.20
N ALA A 137 6.84 1.12 15.24
CA ALA A 137 7.90 0.89 16.22
C ALA A 137 9.09 0.15 15.59
N GLY A 138 10.30 0.64 15.85
CA GLY A 138 11.52 0.10 15.27
C GLY A 138 11.66 0.40 13.78
N ASN A 139 12.56 -0.32 13.12
CA ASN A 139 12.89 -0.08 11.71
C ASN A 139 12.96 -1.37 10.87
N VAL A 140 12.45 -2.49 11.40
CA VAL A 140 12.40 -3.78 10.72
C VAL A 140 10.97 -4.29 10.76
N LEU A 141 10.48 -4.77 9.62
CA LEU A 141 9.17 -5.39 9.49
C LEU A 141 9.27 -6.70 8.71
N VAL A 142 8.26 -7.54 8.90
CA VAL A 142 8.06 -8.75 8.12
C VAL A 142 6.66 -8.68 7.53
N PHE A 143 6.57 -8.80 6.21
CA PHE A 143 5.31 -9.01 5.53
C PHE A 143 5.19 -10.47 5.10
N GLU A 144 3.95 -10.96 5.09
CA GLU A 144 3.58 -12.32 4.72
C GLU A 144 2.35 -12.29 3.81
N GLY A 145 2.21 -13.29 2.95
CA GLY A 145 1.05 -13.46 2.08
C GLY A 145 0.84 -12.26 1.16
N SER A 146 -0.40 -11.75 1.10
CA SER A 146 -0.76 -10.66 0.18
C SER A 146 0.11 -9.41 0.33
N ALA A 147 0.46 -9.04 1.56
CA ALA A 147 1.31 -7.87 1.84
C ALA A 147 2.75 -8.09 1.37
N ALA A 148 3.29 -9.31 1.48
CA ALA A 148 4.63 -9.63 0.96
C ALA A 148 4.67 -9.49 -0.55
N PHE A 149 3.64 -10.01 -1.22
CA PHE A 149 3.54 -9.98 -2.67
C PHE A 149 3.40 -8.55 -3.21
N THR A 150 2.52 -7.73 -2.62
CA THR A 150 2.33 -6.34 -3.05
C THR A 150 3.55 -5.49 -2.73
N PHE A 151 4.21 -5.71 -1.59
CA PHE A 151 5.49 -5.05 -1.31
C PHE A 151 6.56 -5.40 -2.36
N ALA A 152 6.73 -6.69 -2.69
CA ALA A 152 7.70 -7.11 -3.70
C ALA A 152 7.40 -6.51 -5.09
N HIS A 153 6.12 -6.39 -5.46
CA HIS A 153 5.71 -5.70 -6.68
C HIS A 153 6.14 -4.22 -6.69
N GLU A 154 5.86 -3.49 -5.61
CA GLU A 154 6.25 -2.08 -5.52
C GLU A 154 7.77 -1.88 -5.45
N MET A 155 8.51 -2.82 -4.88
CA MET A 155 9.97 -2.79 -4.89
C MET A 155 10.53 -2.99 -6.32
N GLU A 156 9.88 -3.81 -7.16
CA GLU A 156 10.26 -3.99 -8.57
C GLU A 156 10.17 -2.67 -9.36
N HIS A 157 9.10 -1.89 -9.13
CA HIS A 157 8.95 -0.54 -9.71
C HIS A 157 10.06 0.42 -9.27
N LEU A 158 10.40 0.42 -7.99
CA LEU A 158 11.48 1.27 -7.46
C LEU A 158 12.87 0.89 -7.96
N GLU A 159 13.03 -0.32 -8.47
CA GLU A 159 14.27 -0.83 -9.07
C GLU A 159 14.31 -0.63 -10.58
N GLU A 160 13.30 0.04 -11.17
CA GLU A 160 13.15 0.27 -12.62
C GLU A 160 13.26 -1.02 -13.45
N ARG A 161 12.83 -2.14 -12.86
CA ARG A 161 12.79 -3.42 -13.57
C ARG A 161 11.45 -3.51 -14.30
N GLU A 162 11.50 -3.82 -15.60
CA GLU A 162 10.28 -4.25 -16.30
C GLU A 162 9.66 -5.42 -15.54
N VAL A 163 8.35 -5.33 -15.26
CA VAL A 163 7.62 -6.38 -14.56
C VAL A 163 7.71 -7.67 -15.37
N SER A 164 8.52 -8.62 -14.89
CA SER A 164 8.84 -9.83 -15.63
C SER A 164 7.87 -10.96 -15.26
N GLY A 165 7.03 -11.37 -16.22
CA GLY A 165 6.05 -12.44 -16.00
C GLY A 165 5.59 -13.11 -17.29
N ARG A 166 4.94 -14.27 -17.16
CA ARG A 166 4.36 -14.99 -18.30
C ARG A 166 2.96 -14.48 -18.62
N ARG A 167 2.61 -14.50 -19.89
CA ARG A 167 1.35 -13.96 -20.40
C ARG A 167 0.22 -14.96 -20.23
N LEU A 168 -1.02 -14.48 -20.07
CA LEU A 168 -2.17 -15.35 -19.81
C LEU A 168 -2.50 -16.27 -20.98
N TRP A 169 -2.24 -15.85 -22.22
CA TRP A 169 -2.47 -16.67 -23.42
C TRP A 169 -1.55 -17.89 -23.53
N GLU A 170 -0.52 -17.99 -22.69
CA GLU A 170 0.32 -19.20 -22.58
C GLU A 170 -0.39 -20.33 -21.80
N PHE A 171 -1.53 -20.04 -21.16
CA PHE A 171 -2.29 -20.99 -20.37
C PHE A 171 -3.23 -21.82 -21.26
N ARG A 172 -3.61 -23.01 -20.79
CA ARG A 172 -4.61 -23.85 -21.43
C ARG A 172 -5.86 -23.96 -20.57
N PHE A 173 -7.03 -23.92 -21.20
CA PHE A 173 -8.26 -24.39 -20.58
C PHE A 173 -8.22 -25.92 -20.46
N VAL A 174 -8.66 -26.46 -19.32
CA VAL A 174 -8.74 -27.90 -19.04
C VAL A 174 -10.16 -28.30 -18.70
#